data_AF-A0A5R2MX07-F1
#
_entry.id   AF-A0A5R2MX07-F1
#
_cell.length_a   1.000
_cell.length_b   1.000
_cell.length_c   1.000
_cell.angle_alpha   90.00
_cell.angle_beta   90.00
_cell.angle_gamma   90.00
#
_symmetry.space_group_name_H-M   'P 1'
#
loop_
_entity.id
_entity.type
_entity.pdbx_description
1 polymer ?
#
loop_
_entity_poly.entity_id
_entity_poly.type
_entity_poly.pdbx_seq_one_letter_code
_entity_poly.pdbx_strand_id
1 'polypeptide(L)'
;ITTQFWFTHGSGRLDGGKPVQWEWRMYGVSTTVDVSEIVRDKKIVMTWSDPPTTVVWTFTEMPGEATFLEVGNFGFTGNGDEQVKEAVGSTGGFTLVLAGAKAWLEQGLTLGLIG
;
A
#
# COMPACT_ATOMS: atom_id res chain seq x y z
N ILE A 1 -11.42 -3.45 4.98
CA ILE A 1 -11.28 -3.63 3.51
C ILE A 1 -9.83 -3.95 3.18
N THR A 2 -8.86 -3.05 3.43
CA THR A 2 -7.42 -3.31 3.13
C THR A 2 -6.84 -4.54 3.84
N THR A 3 -7.41 -4.92 5.00
CA THR A 3 -7.08 -6.17 5.69
C THR A 3 -7.47 -7.46 4.96
N GLN A 4 -8.12 -7.35 3.80
CA GLN A 4 -8.53 -8.50 2.98
C GLN A 4 -7.47 -8.83 1.92
N PHE A 5 -6.51 -7.95 1.65
CA PHE A 5 -5.54 -8.15 0.57
C PHE A 5 -4.14 -7.56 0.79
N TRP A 6 -3.92 -6.76 1.83
CA TRP A 6 -2.63 -6.07 2.03
C TRP A 6 -1.91 -6.47 3.32
N PHE A 7 -2.56 -6.39 4.47
CA PHE A 7 -2.00 -6.72 5.78
C PHE A 7 -3.02 -7.45 6.65
N THR A 8 -2.57 -8.15 7.69
CA THR A 8 -3.46 -8.98 8.52
C THR A 8 -4.21 -8.19 9.58
N HIS A 9 -3.58 -7.13 10.11
CA HIS A 9 -4.18 -6.26 11.11
C HIS A 9 -3.72 -4.82 10.94
N GLY A 10 -4.62 -3.88 11.22
CA GLY A 10 -4.34 -2.45 11.21
C GLY A 10 -4.91 -1.81 12.47
N SER A 11 -4.13 -0.97 13.14
CA SER A 11 -4.53 -0.33 14.40
C SER A 11 -5.62 0.75 14.26
N GLY A 12 -5.93 1.18 13.04
CA GLY A 12 -6.91 2.22 12.77
C GLY A 12 -7.07 2.57 11.30
N ARG A 13 -7.94 3.55 11.02
CA ARG A 13 -8.09 4.12 9.68
C ARG A 13 -7.00 5.15 9.40
N LEU A 14 -6.64 5.26 8.12
CA LEU A 14 -5.62 6.21 7.65
C LEU A 14 -6.03 7.68 7.81
N ASP A 15 -7.33 7.98 7.83
CA ASP A 15 -7.88 9.33 8.03
C ASP A 15 -8.04 9.71 9.52
N GLY A 16 -7.45 8.92 10.43
CA GLY A 16 -7.54 9.15 11.88
C GLY A 16 -6.62 10.26 12.42
N GLY A 17 -5.81 10.91 11.57
CA GLY A 17 -4.88 11.98 11.95
C GLY A 17 -3.74 11.55 12.87
N LYS A 18 -3.48 10.25 12.98
CA LYS A 18 -2.41 9.66 13.79
C LYS A 18 -1.75 8.50 13.02
N PRO A 19 -0.48 8.17 13.31
CA PRO A 19 0.16 7.00 12.74
C PRO A 19 -0.65 5.73 13.01
N VAL A 20 -0.66 4.82 12.04
CA VAL A 20 -1.28 3.50 12.17
C VAL A 20 -0.22 2.41 12.10
N GLN A 21 -0.42 1.34 12.85
CA GLN A 21 0.40 0.14 12.78
C GLN A 21 -0.26 -0.86 11.85
N TRP A 22 0.51 -1.36 10.89
CA TRP A 22 0.12 -2.51 10.07
C TRP A 22 0.94 -3.73 10.47
N GLU A 23 0.28 -4.88 10.53
CA GLU A 23 0.90 -6.14 10.94
C GLU A 23 0.68 -7.22 9.87
N TRP A 24 1.73 -7.99 9.64
CA TRP A 24 1.74 -9.27 8.93
C TRP A 24 2.03 -10.37 9.95
N ARG A 25 1.00 -10.76 10.70
CA ARG A 25 1.11 -11.68 11.85
C ARG A 25 1.68 -13.04 11.47
N MET A 26 1.39 -13.52 10.26
CA MET A 26 1.96 -14.76 9.72
C MET A 26 3.49 -14.72 9.62
N TYR A 27 4.09 -13.53 9.54
CA TYR A 27 5.54 -13.32 9.49
C TYR A 27 6.10 -12.70 10.78
N GLY A 28 5.25 -12.33 11.75
CA GLY A 28 5.68 -11.60 12.94
C GLY A 28 6.26 -10.22 12.65
N VAL A 29 5.88 -9.60 11.53
CA VAL A 29 6.39 -8.29 11.07
C VAL A 29 5.33 -7.22 11.25
N SER A 30 5.75 -6.02 11.62
CA SER A 30 4.90 -4.82 11.68
C SER A 30 5.60 -3.60 11.12
N THR A 31 4.84 -2.63 10.63
CA THR A 31 5.36 -1.33 10.21
C THR A 31 4.45 -0.19 10.65
N THR A 32 5.07 0.95 10.96
CA THR A 32 4.36 2.19 11.24
C THR A 32 4.12 2.92 9.93
N VAL A 33 2.88 3.34 9.70
CA VAL A 33 2.49 4.16 8.56
C VAL A 33 2.06 5.52 9.06
N ASP A 34 2.73 6.55 8.57
CA ASP A 34 2.37 7.96 8.79
C ASP A 34 1.70 8.49 7.53
N VAL A 35 0.57 9.20 7.68
CA VAL A 35 -0.24 9.69 6.57
C VAL A 35 -0.16 11.20 6.54
N SER A 36 0.43 11.74 5.48
CA SER A 36 0.62 13.18 5.31
C SER A 36 -0.51 13.84 4.53
N GLU A 37 -1.22 13.11 3.66
CA GLU A 37 -2.30 13.66 2.84
C GLU A 37 -3.34 12.59 2.49
N ILE A 38 -4.63 12.92 2.65
CA ILE A 38 -5.73 12.18 2.05
C ILE A 38 -6.66 13.18 1.36
N VAL A 39 -6.78 13.04 0.04
CA VAL A 39 -7.81 13.70 -0.75
C VAL A 39 -8.79 12.63 -1.18
N ARG A 40 -10.00 12.71 -0.64
CA ARG A 40 -11.07 11.74 -0.90
C ARG A 40 -11.20 11.43 -2.39
N ASP A 41 -11.22 10.14 -2.70
CA ASP A 41 -11.41 9.57 -4.05
C ASP A 41 -10.36 10.03 -5.09
N LYS A 42 -9.22 10.60 -4.65
CA LYS A 42 -8.19 11.14 -5.54
C LYS A 42 -6.77 10.76 -5.17
N LYS A 43 -6.41 10.85 -3.89
CA LYS A 43 -5.00 10.75 -3.48
C LYS A 43 -4.81 10.30 -2.04
N ILE A 44 -3.81 9.47 -1.80
CA ILE A 44 -3.28 9.17 -0.47
C ILE A 44 -1.76 9.30 -0.52
N VAL A 45 -1.17 10.09 0.38
CA VAL A 45 0.28 10.17 0.58
C VAL A 45 0.61 9.65 1.96
N MET A 46 1.54 8.70 2.02
CA MET A 46 1.98 8.09 3.26
C MET A 46 3.48 7.83 3.27
N THR A 47 4.06 7.73 4.45
CA THR A 47 5.43 7.31 4.68
C THR A 47 5.42 6.02 5.49
N TRP A 48 6.23 5.05 5.08
CA TRP A 48 6.33 3.73 5.70
C TRP A 48 7.73 3.13 5.50
N SER A 49 7.97 1.93 6.04
CA SER A 49 9.26 1.21 5.97
C SER A 49 10.37 1.81 6.84
N ASP A 50 11.47 1.07 6.96
CA ASP A 50 12.73 1.50 7.56
C ASP A 50 13.90 1.05 6.67
N PRO A 51 14.67 1.97 6.04
CA PRO A 51 14.50 3.42 6.05
C PRO A 51 13.14 3.90 5.48
N PRO A 52 12.64 5.07 5.91
CA PRO A 52 11.33 5.54 5.52
C PRO A 52 11.28 5.94 4.03
N THR A 53 10.32 5.39 3.31
CA THR A 53 10.00 5.76 1.92
C THR A 53 8.62 6.38 1.82
N THR A 54 8.42 7.25 0.83
CA THR A 54 7.11 7.87 0.57
C THR A 54 6.36 7.07 -0.48
N VAL A 55 5.09 6.79 -0.23
CA VAL A 55 4.19 6.14 -1.18
C VAL A 55 3.03 7.09 -1.50
N VAL A 56 2.77 7.26 -2.79
CA VAL A 56 1.66 8.05 -3.31
C VAL A 56 0.73 7.13 -4.07
N TRP A 57 -0.51 7.06 -3.60
CA TRP A 57 -1.62 6.43 -4.31
C TRP A 57 -2.40 7.52 -5.03
N THR A 58 -2.59 7.38 -6.34
CA THR A 58 -3.41 8.28 -7.15
C THR A 58 -4.56 7.49 -7.76
N PHE A 59 -5.76 8.04 -7.61
CA PHE A 59 -7.00 7.45 -8.12
C PHE A 59 -7.55 8.37 -9.21
N THR A 60 -7.60 7.84 -10.43
CA THR A 60 -8.16 8.55 -11.59
C THR A 60 -9.45 7.86 -12.03
N GLU A 61 -10.55 8.60 -12.01
CA GLU A 61 -11.84 8.11 -12.51
C GLU A 61 -11.74 7.81 -14.01
N MET A 62 -12.28 6.65 -14.41
CA MET A 62 -12.30 6.19 -15.80
C MET A 62 -13.75 5.92 -16.24
N PRO A 63 -14.04 5.97 -17.56
CA PRO A 63 -15.37 5.62 -18.06
C PRO A 63 -15.78 4.19 -17.68
N GLY A 64 -17.08 3.98 -17.43
CA GLY A 64 -17.64 2.64 -17.19
C GLY A 64 -17.44 2.10 -15.77
N GLU A 65 -17.62 2.95 -14.75
CA GLU A 65 -17.45 2.57 -13.33
C GLU A 65 -16.07 1.97 -13.01
N ALA A 66 -15.03 2.49 -13.68
CA ALA A 66 -13.66 2.03 -13.54
C ALA A 66 -12.77 3.09 -12.87
N THR A 67 -11.66 2.66 -12.30
CA THR A 67 -10.65 3.56 -11.71
C THR A 67 -9.27 3.09 -12.16
N PHE A 68 -8.47 4.03 -12.66
CA PHE A 68 -7.04 3.81 -12.84
C PHE A 68 -6.33 4.16 -11.54
N LEU A 69 -5.66 3.17 -10.97
CA LEU A 69 -4.93 3.29 -9.70
C LEU A 69 -3.43 3.23 -9.95
N GLU A 70 -2.74 4.29 -9.58
CA GLU A 70 -1.28 4.40 -9.69
C GLU A 70 -0.65 4.40 -8.29
N VAL A 71 0.49 3.71 -8.17
CA VAL A 71 1.29 3.67 -6.94
C VAL A 71 2.70 4.14 -7.28
N GLY A 72 3.11 5.27 -6.73
CA GLY A 72 4.48 5.75 -6.78
C GLY A 72 5.16 5.51 -5.45
N ASN A 73 6.39 4.98 -5.44
CA ASN A 73 7.20 4.84 -4.24
C ASN A 73 8.56 5.54 -4.44
N PHE A 74 8.92 6.42 -3.50
CA PHE A 74 10.01 7.37 -3.61
C PHE A 74 10.87 7.39 -2.34
N GLY A 75 12.12 7.86 -2.50
CA GLY A 75 13.01 8.08 -1.36
C GLY A 75 13.81 6.84 -0.95
N PHE A 76 14.02 5.88 -1.86
CA PHE A 76 14.96 4.79 -1.63
C PHE A 76 16.36 5.35 -1.33
N THR A 77 17.03 4.75 -0.35
CA THR A 77 18.34 5.22 0.14
C THR A 77 19.42 4.15 -0.08
N GLY A 78 20.68 4.46 0.25
CA GLY A 78 21.81 3.57 -0.01
C GLY A 78 22.46 3.83 -1.37
N ASN A 79 23.27 2.87 -1.84
CA ASN A 79 23.94 2.95 -3.14
C ASN A 79 23.00 2.61 -4.30
N GLY A 80 23.46 2.78 -5.54
CA GLY A 80 22.62 2.56 -6.74
C GLY A 80 22.03 1.16 -6.85
N ASP A 81 22.81 0.13 -6.52
CA ASP A 81 22.34 -1.27 -6.59
C ASP A 81 21.31 -1.58 -5.49
N GLU A 82 21.52 -1.02 -4.29
CA GLU A 82 20.57 -1.11 -3.17
C GLU A 82 19.24 -0.44 -3.54
N GLN A 83 19.28 0.78 -4.07
CA GLN A 83 18.09 1.51 -4.49
C GLN A 83 17.30 0.76 -5.58
N VAL A 84 17.99 0.21 -6.59
CA VAL A 84 17.34 -0.58 -7.65
C VAL A 84 16.70 -1.84 -7.06
N LYS A 85 17.41 -2.56 -6.19
CA LYS A 85 16.89 -3.77 -5.54
C LYS A 85 15.63 -3.48 -4.73
N GLU A 86 15.64 -2.42 -3.92
CA GLU A 86 14.47 -1.99 -3.14
C GLU A 86 13.30 -1.58 -4.04
N ALA A 87 13.55 -0.79 -5.09
CA ALA A 87 12.51 -0.37 -6.02
C ALA A 87 11.85 -1.56 -6.74
N VAL A 88 12.64 -2.56 -7.17
CA VAL A 88 12.12 -3.79 -7.79
C VAL A 88 11.31 -4.61 -6.79
N GLY A 89 11.81 -4.78 -5.56
CA GLY A 89 11.09 -5.50 -4.50
C GLY A 89 9.77 -4.83 -4.14
N SER A 90 9.78 -3.50 -3.98
CA SER A 90 8.59 -2.69 -3.71
C SER A 90 7.57 -2.78 -4.85
N THR A 91 8.03 -2.71 -6.11
CA THR A 91 7.18 -2.90 -7.29
C THR A 91 6.49 -4.26 -7.27
N GLY A 92 7.22 -5.34 -6.96
CA GLY A 92 6.65 -6.68 -6.82
C GLY A 92 5.60 -6.75 -5.71
N GLY A 93 5.90 -6.19 -4.54
CA GLY A 93 4.97 -6.13 -3.40
C GLY A 93 3.68 -5.39 -3.73
N PHE A 94 3.77 -4.17 -4.28
CA PHE A 94 2.58 -3.39 -4.64
C PHE A 94 1.78 -4.02 -5.78
N THR A 95 2.42 -4.72 -6.72
CA THR A 95 1.71 -5.47 -7.76
C THR A 95 0.81 -6.56 -7.15
N LEU A 96 1.30 -7.28 -6.13
CA LEU A 96 0.48 -8.27 -5.42
C LEU A 96 -0.69 -7.62 -4.67
N VAL A 97 -0.44 -6.49 -4.00
CA VAL A 97 -1.50 -5.72 -3.32
C VAL A 97 -2.58 -5.29 -4.30
N LEU A 98 -2.21 -4.76 -5.47
CA LEU A 98 -3.15 -4.35 -6.51
C LEU A 98 -3.95 -5.53 -7.09
N ALA A 99 -3.31 -6.68 -7.31
CA ALA A 99 -3.99 -7.90 -7.74
C ALA A 99 -5.04 -8.36 -6.72
N GLY A 100 -4.68 -8.38 -5.43
CA GLY A 100 -5.59 -8.71 -4.35
C GLY A 100 -6.74 -7.70 -4.20
N ALA A 101 -6.44 -6.40 -4.32
CA ALA A 101 -7.44 -5.35 -4.28
C ALA A 101 -8.46 -5.50 -5.43
N LYS A 102 -7.99 -5.73 -6.66
CA LYS A 102 -8.85 -5.93 -7.83
C LYS A 102 -9.76 -7.14 -7.67
N ALA A 103 -9.22 -8.29 -7.28
CA ALA A 103 -10.01 -9.50 -7.05
C ALA A 103 -11.07 -9.32 -5.95
N TRP A 104 -10.70 -8.64 -4.86
CA TRP A 104 -11.61 -8.36 -3.76
C TRP A 104 -12.73 -7.38 -4.15
N LEU A 105 -12.37 -6.25 -4.78
CA LEU A 105 -13.32 -5.18 -5.10
C LEU A 105 -14.27 -5.56 -6.25
N GLU A 106 -13.80 -6.30 -7.25
CA GLU A 106 -14.61 -6.63 -8.43
C GLU A 106 -15.34 -7.96 -8.31
N GLN A 107 -14.78 -8.93 -7.57
CA GLN A 107 -15.30 -10.31 -7.52
C GLN A 107 -15.65 -10.79 -6.10
N GLY A 108 -15.31 -10.02 -5.06
CA GLY A 108 -15.50 -10.45 -3.67
C GLY A 108 -14.61 -11.62 -3.26
N LEU A 109 -13.51 -11.89 -3.99
CA LEU A 109 -12.62 -13.02 -3.76
C LEU A 109 -11.36 -12.60 -2.99
N THR A 110 -10.97 -13.41 -2.02
CA THR A 110 -9.69 -13.31 -1.32
C THR A 110 -8.67 -14.22 -2.00
N LEU A 111 -7.55 -13.67 -2.48
CA LEU A 111 -6.52 -14.45 -3.18
C LEU A 111 -5.56 -15.22 -2.24
N GLY A 112 -5.75 -15.13 -0.92
CA GLY A 112 -4.85 -15.77 0.05
C GLY A 112 -3.42 -15.21 0.06
N LEU A 113 -3.24 -13.97 -0.42
CA LEU A 113 -1.93 -13.28 -0.44
C LEU A 113 -1.45 -12.88 0.95
N ILE A 114 -2.38 -12.84 1.90
CA ILE A 114 -2.15 -12.63 3.32
C ILE A 114 -2.83 -13.79 4.07
N GLY A 115 -2.13 -14.35 5.06
CA GLY A 115 -2.59 -15.41 5.95
C GLY A 115 -3.22 -14.91 7.24
#